data_AF-A0A963H7V4-F1
#
_entry.id   AF-A0A963H7V4-F1
#
_cell.length_a   1.000
_cell.length_b   1.000
_cell.length_c   1.000
_cell.angle_alpha   90.00
_cell.angle_beta   90.00
_cell.angle_gamma   90.00
#
_symmetry.space_group_name_H-M   'P 1'
#
loop_
_entity.id
_entity.type
_entity.pdbx_description
1 polymer ?
#
loop_
_entity_poly.entity_id
_entity_poly.type
_entity_poly.pdbx_seq_one_letter_code
_entity_poly.pdbx_strand_id
1 'polypeptide(L)'
;MSTPRLLSLEGTPREMGRAHGRALGEQIRRYTAERVALAGSAAWTGHALGRDEVLALAQTCVSEHESYAPDLMDELAGIAEATGLGVAELIICNGFTDFIDLVYARGGGTTETARVEDDCTAFIVPDGLSADGRGFFGQTWDMHASSAPYVVLLHGRPAGTPAFLAFSLTGCIGMIGMNDAGIAIGINNVLGDEGQVGV
;
A
#
# COMPACT_ATOMS: atom_id res chain seq x y z
N MET A 1 -24.28 -0.25 -2.48
CA MET A 1 -22.88 -0.49 -2.09
C MET A 1 -22.69 -1.99 -1.93
N SER A 2 -21.77 -2.59 -2.69
CA SER A 2 -21.37 -3.98 -2.50
C SER A 2 -20.48 -4.12 -1.28
N THR A 3 -20.70 -5.11 -0.44
CA THR A 3 -19.85 -5.40 0.71
C THR A 3 -18.41 -5.68 0.23
N PRO A 4 -17.38 -5.03 0.82
CA PRO A 4 -15.99 -5.29 0.46
C PRO A 4 -15.63 -6.76 0.74
N ARG A 5 -14.78 -7.33 -0.12
CA ARG A 5 -14.37 -8.74 -0.01
C ARG A 5 -13.53 -8.93 1.24
N LEU A 6 -13.91 -9.85 2.12
CA LEU A 6 -13.12 -10.25 3.28
C LEU A 6 -12.11 -11.35 2.90
N LEU A 7 -10.84 -11.17 3.24
CA LEU A 7 -9.79 -12.18 3.10
C LEU A 7 -9.16 -12.47 4.46
N SER A 8 -9.31 -13.71 4.94
CA SER A 8 -8.67 -14.16 6.17
C SER A 8 -7.26 -14.69 5.90
N LEU A 9 -6.29 -14.23 6.68
CA LEU A 9 -4.88 -14.61 6.58
C LEU A 9 -4.37 -14.97 7.98
N GLU A 10 -3.63 -16.07 8.10
CA GLU A 10 -3.11 -16.57 9.37
C GLU A 10 -1.76 -17.26 9.17
N GLY A 11 -0.88 -17.14 10.17
CA GLY A 11 0.41 -17.81 10.20
C GLY A 11 1.59 -16.84 10.25
N THR A 12 2.75 -17.31 9.82
CA THR A 12 3.94 -16.48 9.63
C THR A 12 3.74 -15.48 8.48
N PRO A 13 4.53 -14.38 8.42
CA PRO A 13 4.41 -13.41 7.33
C PRO A 13 4.49 -14.06 5.94
N ARG A 14 5.48 -14.92 5.68
CA ARG A 14 5.57 -15.69 4.43
C ARG A 14 4.32 -16.53 4.13
N GLU A 15 3.74 -17.20 5.12
CA GLU A 15 2.53 -18.02 4.94
C GLU A 15 1.31 -17.18 4.60
N MET A 16 1.14 -16.05 5.28
CA MET A 16 0.09 -15.07 5.01
C MET A 16 0.24 -14.52 3.58
N GLY A 17 1.46 -14.15 3.18
CA GLY A 17 1.74 -13.67 1.84
C GLY A 17 1.42 -14.70 0.76
N ARG A 18 1.84 -15.96 0.96
CA ARG A 18 1.49 -17.06 0.04
C ARG A 18 -0.02 -17.28 -0.04
N ALA A 19 -0.73 -17.20 1.09
CA ALA A 19 -2.19 -17.35 1.13
C ALA A 19 -2.89 -16.21 0.39
N HIS A 20 -2.44 -14.97 0.58
CA HIS A 20 -2.93 -13.80 -0.14
C HIS A 20 -2.72 -13.96 -1.66
N GLY A 21 -1.50 -14.32 -2.07
CA GLY A 21 -1.15 -14.56 -3.47
C GLY A 21 -1.96 -15.70 -4.11
N ARG A 22 -2.19 -16.80 -3.40
CA ARG A 22 -3.02 -17.92 -3.90
C ARG A 22 -4.49 -17.52 -4.05
N ALA A 23 -5.02 -16.75 -3.10
CA ALA A 23 -6.43 -16.37 -3.11
C ALA A 23 -6.76 -15.34 -4.19
N LEU A 24 -5.85 -14.38 -4.45
CA LEU A 24 -6.13 -13.20 -5.28
C LEU A 24 -5.13 -13.00 -6.44
N GLY A 25 -4.33 -14.01 -6.78
CA GLY A 25 -3.14 -13.83 -7.64
C GLY A 25 -3.39 -13.19 -9.00
N GLU A 26 -4.52 -13.44 -9.66
CA GLU A 26 -4.84 -12.75 -10.92
C GLU A 26 -5.07 -11.25 -10.72
N GLN A 27 -5.84 -10.86 -9.71
CA GLN A 27 -6.09 -9.46 -9.36
C GLN A 27 -4.80 -8.77 -8.92
N ILE A 28 -3.97 -9.44 -8.12
CA ILE A 28 -2.67 -8.92 -7.69
C ILE A 28 -1.77 -8.64 -8.89
N ARG A 29 -1.62 -9.60 -9.82
CA ARG A 29 -0.84 -9.40 -11.06
C ARG A 29 -1.34 -8.24 -11.88
N ARG A 30 -2.66 -8.15 -12.08
CA ARG A 30 -3.26 -7.08 -12.87
C ARG A 30 -3.05 -5.72 -12.21
N TYR A 31 -3.34 -5.61 -10.93
CA TYR A 31 -3.22 -4.36 -10.19
C TYR A 31 -1.76 -3.89 -10.10
N THR A 32 -0.84 -4.81 -9.81
CA THR A 32 0.60 -4.52 -9.79
C THR A 32 1.08 -4.03 -11.15
N ALA A 33 0.66 -4.67 -12.25
CA ALA A 33 1.01 -4.22 -13.60
C ALA A 33 0.47 -2.83 -13.92
N GLU A 34 -0.77 -2.52 -13.51
CA GLU A 34 -1.35 -1.19 -13.63
C GLU A 34 -0.53 -0.15 -12.84
N ARG A 35 -0.17 -0.43 -11.58
CA ARG A 35 0.65 0.46 -10.75
C ARG A 35 2.05 0.70 -11.33
N VAL A 36 2.74 -0.34 -11.82
CA VAL A 36 4.04 -0.17 -12.48
C VAL A 36 3.93 0.69 -13.74
N ALA A 37 2.87 0.52 -14.54
CA ALA A 37 2.65 1.34 -15.73
C ALA A 37 2.36 2.81 -15.39
N LEU A 38 1.56 3.07 -14.35
CA LEU A 38 1.28 4.43 -13.89
C LEU A 38 2.52 5.10 -13.31
N ALA A 39 3.37 4.37 -12.59
CA ALA A 39 4.61 4.90 -12.02
C ALA A 39 5.64 5.33 -13.10
N GLY A 40 5.54 4.81 -14.32
CA GLY A 40 6.34 5.26 -15.47
C GLY A 40 5.67 6.35 -16.32
N SER A 41 4.45 6.76 -15.99
CA SER A 41 3.66 7.67 -16.82
C SER A 41 3.91 9.13 -16.46
N ALA A 42 4.18 9.95 -17.47
CA ALA A 42 4.33 11.40 -17.30
C ALA A 42 3.11 12.09 -16.69
N ALA A 43 1.91 11.48 -16.78
CA ALA A 43 0.71 12.01 -16.13
C ALA A 43 0.79 11.95 -14.60
N TRP A 44 1.53 10.99 -14.04
CA TRP A 44 1.70 10.82 -12.60
C TRP A 44 2.99 11.44 -12.08
N THR A 45 4.08 11.33 -12.86
CA THR A 45 5.43 11.66 -12.38
C THR A 45 6.05 12.87 -13.07
N GLY A 46 5.34 13.51 -14.01
CA GLY A 46 5.81 14.68 -14.77
C GLY A 46 6.77 14.35 -15.92
N HIS A 47 7.27 13.13 -16.00
CA HIS A 47 8.11 12.65 -17.09
C HIS A 47 7.91 11.14 -17.29
N ALA A 48 8.20 10.62 -18.48
CA ALA A 48 8.00 9.20 -18.76
C ALA A 48 9.28 8.40 -18.49
N LEU A 49 9.15 7.28 -17.76
CA LEU A 49 10.19 6.27 -17.61
C LEU A 49 9.73 4.95 -18.23
N GLY A 50 10.67 4.22 -18.84
CA GLY A 50 10.42 2.85 -19.28
C GLY A 50 10.20 1.91 -18.10
N ARG A 51 9.46 0.81 -18.31
CA ARG A 51 9.22 -0.21 -17.27
C ARG A 51 10.52 -0.68 -16.60
N ASP A 52 11.57 -0.94 -17.38
CA ASP A 52 12.83 -1.43 -16.84
C ASP A 52 13.52 -0.38 -15.94
N GLU A 53 13.39 0.91 -16.26
CA GLU A 53 13.92 2.01 -15.45
C GLU A 53 13.13 2.16 -14.13
N VAL A 54 11.80 2.04 -14.21
CA VAL A 54 10.91 2.03 -13.04
C VAL A 54 11.28 0.89 -12.10
N LEU A 55 11.43 -0.33 -12.63
CA LEU A 55 11.80 -1.49 -11.83
C LEU A 55 13.22 -1.39 -11.28
N ALA A 56 14.16 -0.86 -12.04
CA ALA A 56 15.53 -0.62 -11.55
C ALA A 56 15.53 0.37 -10.38
N LEU A 57 14.67 1.40 -10.40
CA LEU A 57 14.53 2.34 -9.31
C LEU A 57 13.89 1.69 -8.08
N ALA A 58 12.79 0.94 -8.23
CA ALA A 58 12.18 0.20 -7.12
C ALA A 58 13.15 -0.82 -6.51
N GLN A 59 14.01 -1.44 -7.32
CA GLN A 59 15.03 -2.35 -6.85
C GLN A 59 16.05 -1.67 -5.91
N THR A 60 16.29 -0.37 -6.04
CA THR A 60 17.16 0.36 -5.09
C THR A 60 16.54 0.54 -3.71
N CYS A 61 15.22 0.45 -3.58
CA CYS A 61 14.53 0.56 -2.30
C CYS A 61 14.46 -0.77 -1.52
N VAL A 62 14.75 -1.91 -2.18
CA VAL A 62 14.57 -3.24 -1.59
C VAL A 62 15.40 -3.42 -0.32
N SER A 63 16.67 -3.02 -0.32
CA SER A 63 17.53 -3.17 0.87
C SER A 63 17.07 -2.32 2.05
N GLU A 64 16.54 -1.12 1.77
CA GLU A 64 16.00 -0.23 2.80
C GLU A 64 14.75 -0.85 3.43
N HIS A 65 13.85 -1.42 2.61
CA HIS A 65 12.66 -2.13 3.09
C HIS A 65 13.01 -3.38 3.90
N GLU A 66 13.98 -4.18 3.43
CA GLU A 66 14.46 -5.37 4.14
C GLU A 66 15.07 -5.02 5.51
N SER A 67 15.82 -3.91 5.59
CA SER A 67 16.41 -3.43 6.83
C SER A 67 15.36 -2.88 7.81
N TYR A 68 14.34 -2.19 7.31
CA TYR A 68 13.34 -1.51 8.14
C TYR A 68 12.25 -2.47 8.65
N ALA A 69 11.70 -3.30 7.76
CA ALA A 69 10.56 -4.16 8.05
C ALA A 69 10.74 -5.56 7.45
N PRO A 70 11.69 -6.37 7.96
CA PRO A 70 12.01 -7.68 7.41
C PRO A 70 10.80 -8.63 7.38
N ASP A 71 9.91 -8.56 8.38
CA ASP A 71 8.70 -9.39 8.43
C ASP A 71 7.71 -9.03 7.31
N LEU A 72 7.54 -7.74 7.02
CA LEU A 72 6.67 -7.28 5.92
C LEU A 72 7.25 -7.68 4.55
N MET A 73 8.58 -7.61 4.41
CA MET A 73 9.26 -8.08 3.21
C MET A 73 9.15 -9.60 3.03
N ASP A 74 9.15 -10.36 4.13
CA ASP A 74 8.90 -11.79 4.10
C ASP A 74 7.46 -12.12 3.65
N GLU A 75 6.48 -11.30 4.03
CA GLU A 75 5.11 -11.39 3.51
C GLU A 75 5.03 -11.07 2.00
N LEU A 76 5.65 -9.97 1.55
CA LEU A 76 5.72 -9.63 0.11
C LEU A 76 6.39 -10.75 -0.69
N ALA A 77 7.45 -11.35 -0.15
CA ALA A 77 8.13 -12.44 -0.80
C ALA A 77 7.24 -13.72 -0.85
N GLY A 78 6.34 -13.92 0.11
CA GLY A 78 5.30 -14.95 0.03
C GLY A 78 4.28 -14.69 -1.08
N ILE A 79 3.88 -13.43 -1.28
CA ILE A 79 3.03 -13.03 -2.42
C ILE A 79 3.76 -13.27 -3.73
N ALA A 80 5.03 -12.88 -3.83
CA ALA A 80 5.87 -13.09 -5.00
C ALA A 80 5.93 -14.57 -5.41
N GLU A 81 6.18 -15.48 -4.45
CA GLU A 81 6.20 -16.92 -4.70
C GLU A 81 4.89 -17.46 -5.28
N ALA A 82 3.75 -16.98 -4.80
CA ALA A 82 2.44 -17.46 -5.23
C ALA A 82 1.95 -16.81 -6.54
N THR A 83 2.49 -15.65 -6.92
CA THR A 83 2.01 -14.86 -8.06
C THR A 83 2.97 -14.86 -9.25
N GLY A 84 4.26 -15.13 -9.02
CA GLY A 84 5.34 -15.02 -9.99
C GLY A 84 5.85 -13.59 -10.21
N LEU A 85 5.39 -12.62 -9.42
CA LEU A 85 5.83 -11.21 -9.50
C LEU A 85 7.18 -11.02 -8.80
N GLY A 86 7.91 -9.98 -9.19
CA GLY A 86 9.09 -9.52 -8.47
C GLY A 86 8.76 -8.73 -7.20
N VAL A 87 9.62 -8.81 -6.19
CA VAL A 87 9.46 -8.01 -4.94
C VAL A 87 9.48 -6.51 -5.22
N ALA A 88 10.34 -6.04 -6.14
CA ALA A 88 10.36 -4.64 -6.56
C ALA A 88 9.02 -4.18 -7.17
N GLU A 89 8.31 -5.04 -7.90
CA GLU A 89 6.97 -4.73 -8.41
C GLU A 89 5.95 -4.60 -7.27
N LEU A 90 6.05 -5.47 -6.27
CA LEU A 90 5.17 -5.44 -5.10
C LEU A 90 5.45 -4.24 -4.19
N ILE A 91 6.69 -3.76 -4.10
CA ILE A 91 7.02 -2.49 -3.44
C ILE A 91 6.28 -1.34 -4.12
N ILE A 92 6.34 -1.24 -5.45
CA ILE A 92 5.60 -0.21 -6.20
C ILE A 92 4.08 -0.32 -5.93
N CYS A 93 3.57 -1.55 -5.85
CA CYS A 93 2.15 -1.77 -5.57
C CYS A 93 1.75 -1.32 -4.14
N ASN A 94 2.61 -1.56 -3.15
CA ASN A 94 2.34 -1.29 -1.74
C ASN A 94 2.55 0.18 -1.37
N GLY A 95 3.58 0.83 -1.90
CA GLY A 95 3.95 2.23 -1.62
C GLY A 95 3.84 3.10 -2.86
N PHE A 96 2.74 3.00 -3.61
CA PHE A 96 2.63 3.65 -4.92
C PHE A 96 2.80 5.18 -4.84
N THR A 97 2.16 5.83 -3.86
CA THR A 97 2.21 7.29 -3.65
C THR A 97 3.61 7.78 -3.30
N ASP A 98 4.33 7.03 -2.46
CA ASP A 98 5.70 7.36 -2.07
C ASP A 98 6.68 7.08 -3.22
N PHE A 99 6.43 6.01 -3.99
CA PHE A 99 7.25 5.64 -5.12
C PHE A 99 7.15 6.64 -6.29
N ILE A 100 5.98 7.23 -6.55
CA ILE A 100 5.85 8.28 -7.59
C ILE A 100 6.67 9.53 -7.23
N ASP A 101 6.80 9.87 -5.95
CA ASP A 101 7.61 11.01 -5.51
C ASP A 101 9.10 10.75 -5.76
N LEU A 102 9.57 9.52 -5.55
CA LEU A 102 10.92 9.11 -5.90
C LEU A 102 11.18 9.17 -7.42
N VAL A 103 10.21 8.74 -8.24
CA VAL A 103 10.31 8.87 -9.70
C VAL A 103 10.35 10.35 -10.11
N TYR A 104 9.50 11.18 -9.51
CA TYR A 104 9.46 12.63 -9.75
C TYR A 104 10.81 13.28 -9.46
N ALA A 105 11.38 13.03 -8.28
CA ALA A 105 12.67 13.58 -7.86
C ALA A 105 13.83 13.22 -8.81
N ARG A 106 13.81 12.00 -9.38
CA ARG A 106 14.82 11.54 -10.34
C ARG A 106 14.77 12.29 -11.69
N GLY A 107 13.60 12.80 -12.07
CA GLY A 107 13.40 13.52 -13.35
C GLY A 107 13.94 14.94 -13.37
N GLY A 108 14.41 15.47 -12.23
CA GLY A 108 14.89 16.86 -12.12
C GLY A 108 13.81 17.91 -12.42
N GLY A 109 12.53 17.54 -12.33
CA GLY A 109 11.41 18.36 -12.76
C GLY A 109 11.16 19.55 -11.84
N THR A 110 11.14 20.76 -12.41
CA THR A 110 10.71 22.01 -11.79
C THR A 110 9.24 22.35 -12.10
N THR A 111 8.47 21.38 -12.62
CA THR A 111 7.11 21.61 -13.10
C THR A 111 6.10 21.18 -12.05
N GLU A 112 5.22 22.11 -11.70
CA GLU A 112 3.90 21.87 -11.11
C GLU A 112 3.16 20.88 -12.02
N THR A 113 3.34 19.58 -11.80
CA THR A 113 2.41 18.61 -12.36
C THR A 113 1.06 18.89 -11.73
N ALA A 114 -0.02 18.68 -12.49
CA ALA A 114 -1.34 18.51 -11.90
C ALA A 114 -1.28 17.21 -11.07
N ARG A 115 -0.71 17.32 -9.87
CA ARG A 115 -0.55 16.22 -8.93
C ARG A 115 -1.95 15.67 -8.71
N VAL A 116 -2.14 14.38 -8.98
CA VAL A 116 -3.43 13.72 -8.75
C VAL A 116 -3.62 13.74 -7.23
N GLU A 117 -4.44 14.67 -6.74
CA GLU A 117 -4.70 14.84 -5.31
C GLU A 117 -5.51 13.64 -4.81
N ASP A 118 -5.00 12.99 -3.76
CA ASP A 118 -5.73 12.00 -2.97
C ASP A 118 -6.26 12.72 -1.72
N ASP A 119 -7.51 13.22 -1.78
CA ASP A 119 -8.15 14.09 -0.78
C ASP A 119 -8.64 13.38 0.49
N CYS A 120 -7.83 12.47 1.03
CA CYS A 120 -8.16 11.72 2.24
C CYS A 120 -8.50 12.68 3.40
N THR A 121 -9.56 12.37 4.15
CA THR A 121 -9.96 13.14 5.35
C THR A 121 -10.03 12.20 6.54
N ALA A 122 -9.35 12.53 7.64
CA ALA A 122 -9.40 11.76 8.88
C ALA A 122 -9.82 12.63 10.07
N PHE A 123 -10.47 12.04 11.06
CA PHE A 123 -10.82 12.70 12.31
C PHE A 123 -10.65 11.77 13.51
N ILE A 124 -10.42 12.38 14.67
CA ILE A 124 -10.42 11.70 15.97
C ILE A 124 -11.29 12.47 16.95
N VAL A 125 -12.12 11.75 17.69
CA VAL A 125 -12.89 12.27 18.82
C VAL A 125 -12.37 11.56 20.07
N PRO A 126 -11.69 12.26 20.98
CA PRO A 126 -11.27 11.69 22.26
C PRO A 126 -12.46 11.29 23.14
N ASP A 127 -12.26 10.29 24.01
CA ASP A 127 -13.27 9.78 24.95
C ASP A 127 -14.00 10.89 25.73
N GLY A 128 -13.25 11.89 26.22
CA GLY A 128 -13.82 12.99 27.01
C GLY A 128 -14.70 13.96 26.22
N LEU A 129 -14.70 13.88 24.88
CA LEU A 129 -15.50 14.73 24.00
C LEU A 129 -16.69 13.98 23.37
N SER A 130 -16.84 12.67 23.60
CA SER A 130 -17.99 11.90 23.12
C SER A 130 -19.10 11.76 24.15
N ALA A 131 -20.35 11.65 23.69
CA ALA A 131 -21.52 11.59 24.55
C ALA A 131 -21.61 10.30 25.39
N ASP A 132 -20.97 9.21 24.94
CA ASP A 132 -20.98 7.90 25.60
C ASP A 132 -19.62 7.52 26.22
N GLY A 133 -18.66 8.45 26.23
CA GLY A 133 -17.32 8.24 26.80
C GLY A 133 -16.43 7.31 25.98
N ARG A 134 -16.76 7.02 24.72
CA ARG A 134 -15.95 6.21 23.80
C ARG A 134 -15.37 7.06 22.69
N GLY A 135 -14.08 6.96 22.45
CA GLY A 135 -13.43 7.67 21.37
C GLY A 135 -13.86 7.14 20.00
N PHE A 136 -13.79 8.02 18.99
CA PHE A 136 -14.03 7.68 17.60
C PHE A 136 -12.81 8.00 16.76
N PHE A 137 -12.50 7.11 15.84
CA PHE A 137 -11.60 7.37 14.73
C PHE A 137 -12.37 7.08 13.43
N GLY A 138 -12.21 7.94 12.44
CA GLY A 138 -12.84 7.74 11.15
C GLY A 138 -12.04 8.42 10.05
N GLN A 139 -12.12 7.84 8.86
CA GLN A 139 -11.39 8.32 7.70
C GLN A 139 -12.15 8.03 6.39
N THR A 140 -12.11 8.98 5.44
CA THR A 140 -12.31 8.70 4.01
C THR A 140 -10.97 8.34 3.38
N TRP A 141 -11.01 7.35 2.47
CA TRP A 141 -9.84 6.97 1.69
C TRP A 141 -10.12 7.23 0.22
N ASP A 142 -9.57 8.33 -0.27
CA ASP A 142 -9.81 8.85 -1.60
C ASP A 142 -8.63 8.47 -2.47
N MET A 143 -8.92 7.83 -3.60
CA MET A 143 -7.93 7.28 -4.52
C MET A 143 -8.47 7.21 -5.94
N HIS A 144 -7.56 7.06 -6.90
CA HIS A 144 -7.94 6.88 -8.30
C HIS A 144 -8.96 5.74 -8.49
N ALA A 145 -10.06 6.04 -9.21
CA ALA A 145 -11.23 5.17 -9.35
C ALA A 145 -10.92 3.75 -9.90
N SER A 146 -9.81 3.59 -10.64
CA SER A 146 -9.36 2.27 -11.11
C SER A 146 -9.01 1.30 -9.98
N SER A 147 -8.80 1.78 -8.75
CA SER A 147 -8.46 0.96 -7.59
C SER A 147 -9.69 0.32 -6.93
N ALA A 148 -10.90 0.85 -7.17
CA ALA A 148 -12.13 0.38 -6.52
C ALA A 148 -12.39 -1.14 -6.68
N PRO A 149 -12.14 -1.79 -7.84
CA PRO A 149 -12.32 -3.24 -8.00
C PRO A 149 -11.36 -4.09 -7.15
N TYR A 150 -10.28 -3.50 -6.65
CA TYR A 150 -9.20 -4.19 -5.95
C TYR A 150 -9.26 -4.01 -4.42
N VAL A 151 -10.26 -3.28 -3.91
CA VAL A 151 -10.44 -3.07 -2.47
C VAL A 151 -10.80 -4.39 -1.78
N VAL A 152 -10.06 -4.71 -0.72
CA VAL A 152 -10.22 -5.91 0.11
C VAL A 152 -10.16 -5.53 1.59
N LEU A 153 -10.91 -6.23 2.42
CA LEU A 153 -10.78 -6.17 3.87
C LEU A 153 -9.94 -7.38 4.31
N LEU A 154 -8.75 -7.13 4.82
CA LEU A 154 -7.89 -8.15 5.39
C LEU A 154 -8.30 -8.43 6.83
N HIS A 155 -8.46 -9.70 7.18
CA HIS A 155 -8.59 -10.18 8.55
C HIS A 155 -7.38 -11.04 8.87
N GLY A 156 -6.35 -10.40 9.43
CA GLY A 156 -5.06 -11.00 9.69
C GLY A 156 -4.94 -11.54 11.10
N ARG A 157 -4.34 -12.73 11.23
CA ARG A 157 -3.96 -13.38 12.50
C ARG A 157 -2.48 -13.79 12.41
N PRO A 158 -1.55 -12.82 12.38
CA PRO A 158 -0.12 -13.11 12.34
C PRO A 158 0.35 -13.85 13.59
N ALA A 159 1.33 -14.75 13.40
CA ALA A 159 1.89 -15.51 14.50
C ALA A 159 2.66 -14.62 15.48
N GLY A 160 2.25 -14.62 16.75
CA GLY A 160 2.96 -13.91 17.82
C GLY A 160 2.70 -12.40 17.90
N THR A 161 1.82 -11.86 17.08
CA THR A 161 1.43 -10.43 17.09
C THR A 161 -0.10 -10.26 17.06
N PRO A 162 -0.63 -9.06 17.40
CA PRO A 162 -2.08 -8.80 17.45
C PRO A 162 -2.83 -9.14 16.16
N ALA A 163 -4.04 -9.69 16.28
CA ALA A 163 -4.93 -9.86 15.13
C ALA A 163 -5.46 -8.51 14.67
N PHE A 164 -5.67 -8.34 13.36
CA PHE A 164 -6.08 -7.06 12.79
C PHE A 164 -7.18 -7.18 11.73
N LEU A 165 -7.89 -6.06 11.55
CA LEU A 165 -8.76 -5.80 10.42
C LEU A 165 -8.26 -4.56 9.70
N ALA A 166 -7.98 -4.66 8.41
CA ALA A 166 -7.51 -3.54 7.60
C ALA A 166 -8.17 -3.50 6.23
N PHE A 167 -8.74 -2.36 5.87
CA PHE A 167 -8.97 -2.05 4.46
C PHE A 167 -7.63 -2.00 3.76
N SER A 168 -7.55 -2.61 2.58
CA SER A 168 -6.36 -2.69 1.75
C SER A 168 -6.75 -2.84 0.28
N LEU A 169 -5.74 -3.02 -0.57
CA LEU A 169 -5.86 -3.38 -1.97
C LEU A 169 -5.29 -4.79 -2.17
N THR A 170 -5.73 -5.50 -3.22
CA THR A 170 -5.18 -6.83 -3.51
C THR A 170 -3.67 -6.74 -3.74
N GLY A 171 -2.89 -7.50 -2.96
CA GLY A 171 -1.42 -7.49 -3.02
C GLY A 171 -0.77 -6.47 -2.09
N CYS A 172 -1.54 -5.60 -1.46
CA CYS A 172 -1.07 -4.71 -0.41
C CYS A 172 -1.31 -5.33 0.97
N ILE A 173 -0.31 -5.27 1.85
CA ILE A 173 -0.28 -6.01 3.12
C ILE A 173 -0.86 -5.24 4.31
N GLY A 174 -1.14 -3.94 4.16
CA GLY A 174 -1.83 -3.12 5.15
C GLY A 174 -2.06 -1.70 4.64
N MET A 175 -3.12 -1.03 5.16
CA MET A 175 -3.41 0.40 4.94
C MET A 175 -4.15 0.97 6.17
N ILE A 176 -5.48 1.05 6.13
CA ILE A 176 -6.31 1.67 7.18
C ILE A 176 -7.00 0.57 7.97
N GLY A 177 -6.88 0.58 9.29
CA GLY A 177 -7.41 -0.53 10.08
C GLY A 177 -7.28 -0.38 11.58
N MET A 178 -7.54 -1.48 12.28
CA MET A 178 -7.40 -1.61 13.71
C MET A 178 -6.99 -3.02 14.12
N ASN A 179 -6.44 -3.18 15.32
CA ASN A 179 -6.08 -4.48 15.89
C ASN A 179 -6.82 -4.79 17.20
N ASP A 180 -6.70 -6.04 17.66
CA ASP A 180 -7.30 -6.53 18.91
C ASP A 180 -6.61 -6.00 20.20
N ALA A 181 -5.52 -5.25 20.06
CA ALA A 181 -4.91 -4.47 21.12
C ALA A 181 -5.50 -3.05 21.27
N GLY A 182 -6.48 -2.69 20.43
CA GLY A 182 -7.17 -1.39 20.49
C GLY A 182 -6.44 -0.25 19.79
N ILE A 183 -5.47 -0.54 18.92
CA ILE A 183 -4.78 0.45 18.09
C ILE A 183 -5.52 0.60 16.76
N ALA A 184 -5.77 1.83 16.33
CA ALA A 184 -6.30 2.16 15.02
C ALA A 184 -5.27 2.99 14.22
N ILE A 185 -5.21 2.75 12.91
CA ILE A 185 -4.32 3.43 11.97
C ILE A 185 -5.14 4.02 10.84
N GLY A 186 -4.84 5.28 10.52
CA GLY A 186 -5.27 5.98 9.31
C GLY A 186 -4.08 6.43 8.48
N ILE A 187 -4.33 6.74 7.20
CA ILE A 187 -3.29 7.21 6.27
C ILE A 187 -3.80 8.41 5.47
N ASN A 188 -3.11 9.53 5.51
CA ASN A 188 -3.37 10.65 4.63
C ASN A 188 -2.13 10.85 3.77
N ASN A 189 -2.31 10.86 2.45
CA ASN A 189 -1.20 11.18 1.56
C ASN A 189 -0.80 12.64 1.77
N VAL A 190 0.50 12.89 1.92
CA VAL A 190 1.06 14.23 2.02
C VAL A 190 2.21 14.31 1.05
N LEU A 191 2.16 15.29 0.16
CA LEU A 191 3.16 15.47 -0.87
C LEU A 191 4.43 16.09 -0.27
N GLY A 192 5.56 15.43 -0.50
CA GLY A 192 6.90 15.96 -0.19
C GLY A 192 7.61 16.44 -1.46
N ASP A 193 8.57 17.35 -1.30
CA ASP A 193 9.40 17.83 -2.42
C ASP A 193 10.72 17.04 -2.57
N GLU A 194 11.02 16.12 -1.64
CA GLU A 194 12.31 15.41 -1.54
C GLU A 194 12.14 13.88 -1.52
N GLY A 195 11.54 13.32 -2.57
CA GLY A 195 11.50 11.86 -2.76
C GLY A 195 12.91 11.27 -2.89
N GLN A 196 13.26 10.31 -2.05
CA GLN A 196 14.56 9.63 -2.05
C GLN A 196 14.41 8.12 -1.85
N VAL A 197 15.48 7.37 -2.12
CA VAL A 197 15.51 5.92 -1.87
C VAL A 197 15.31 5.69 -0.37
N GLY A 198 14.33 4.84 -0.02
CA GLY A 198 13.92 4.61 1.35
C GLY A 198 12.72 3.69 1.45
N VAL A 199 12.02 3.81 2.58
CA VAL A 199 10.72 3.16 2.88
C VAL A 199 9.59 4.18 2.90
#